data_AF-A0A358QPW8-F1
#
_entry.id   AF-A0A358QPW8-F1
#
_cell.length_a   1.000
_cell.length_b   1.000
_cell.length_c   1.000
_cell.angle_alpha   90.00
_cell.angle_beta   90.00
_cell.angle_gamma   90.00
#
_symmetry.space_group_name_H-M   'P 1'
#
loop_
_entity.id
_entity.type
_entity.pdbx_description
1 polymer ?
#
loop_
_entity_poly.entity_id
_entity_poly.type
_entity_poly.pdbx_seq_one_letter_code
_entity_poly.pdbx_strand_id
1 'polypeptide(L)'
;LSSGITAGTIVAITTLQSRLFFPIGSMLQVSVEVQSSLALFERIFDYLEIPQDIVDAPDAVALPFRRAGAEIELDHVYFRYDPAHHLRTQVGVAHADQEAPRPWALEDLDMRVMPGQLAAIVGPTGAGKTTISYLIPRLYDVTLGAVRLDGHDVRNLTLASIADQLGIVTQETYLFHASVRRNLLYAKPDATQEELESACRAAFIHDRIAELSEGYDTVVGERGYRFSGGEKQRIAIARVVLKAPRILILDEATASLDTASERLVQAALAPLLHERTTIAIAHRLSTILAADVIFVIDHGRLVEQGTHDELLSQGGLYARLYQQQFARQGRSVRRAARGSAGGGDGAVSDASEDILAAGA
;
A
#
# COMPACT_ATOMS: atom_id res chain seq x y z
N LEU A 1 -15.49 -85.99 33.19
CA LEU A 1 -16.32 -84.81 32.85
C LEU A 1 -17.10 -84.49 34.13
N SER A 2 -16.75 -83.54 35.00
CA SER A 2 -16.53 -82.11 34.75
C SER A 2 -15.83 -81.44 35.96
N SER A 3 -14.52 -81.60 36.12
CA SER A 3 -13.71 -80.70 36.98
C SER A 3 -13.34 -79.44 36.20
N GLY A 4 -14.33 -78.85 35.54
CA GLY A 4 -14.14 -77.89 34.47
C GLY A 4 -14.81 -76.58 34.82
N ILE A 5 -14.00 -75.62 35.24
CA ILE A 5 -14.35 -74.19 35.33
C ILE A 5 -15.33 -73.85 36.47
N THR A 6 -14.84 -73.05 37.44
CA THR A 6 -15.71 -72.48 38.48
C THR A 6 -16.42 -71.22 37.97
N ALA A 7 -17.56 -70.86 38.55
CA ALA A 7 -18.24 -69.60 38.21
C ALA A 7 -17.31 -68.37 38.36
N GLY A 8 -16.42 -68.39 39.35
CA GLY A 8 -15.40 -67.34 39.53
C GLY A 8 -14.37 -67.29 38.40
N THR A 9 -14.02 -68.43 37.81
CA THR A 9 -13.15 -68.51 36.63
C THR A 9 -13.79 -67.88 35.40
N ILE A 10 -15.10 -68.07 35.19
CA ILE A 10 -15.83 -67.44 34.07
C ILE A 10 -15.85 -65.92 34.23
N VAL A 11 -16.19 -65.42 35.42
CA VAL A 11 -16.21 -63.97 35.71
C VAL A 11 -14.81 -63.36 35.54
N ALA A 12 -13.76 -64.04 36.03
CA ALA A 12 -12.37 -63.58 35.87
C ALA A 12 -11.96 -63.53 34.39
N ILE A 13 -12.27 -64.56 33.59
CA ILE A 13 -11.96 -64.58 32.15
C ILE A 13 -12.71 -63.47 31.42
N THR A 14 -14.01 -63.29 31.64
CA THR A 14 -14.79 -62.23 30.98
C THR A 14 -14.30 -60.84 31.36
N THR A 15 -13.88 -60.64 32.62
CA THR A 15 -13.31 -59.36 33.08
C THR A 15 -11.94 -59.09 32.46
N LEU A 16 -11.07 -60.11 32.39
CA LEU A 16 -9.77 -60.02 31.73
C LEU A 16 -9.92 -59.79 30.22
N GLN A 17 -10.88 -60.45 29.60
CA GLN A 17 -11.21 -60.31 28.19
C GLN A 17 -11.61 -58.87 27.86
N SER A 18 -12.55 -58.28 28.61
CA SER A 18 -12.96 -56.88 28.41
C SER A 18 -11.82 -55.90 28.68
N ARG A 19 -10.99 -56.15 29.71
CA ARG A 19 -9.80 -55.33 30.01
C ARG A 19 -8.72 -55.42 28.96
N LEU A 20 -8.66 -56.51 28.19
CA LEU A 20 -7.70 -56.70 27.11
C LEU A 20 -8.20 -56.08 25.80
N PHE A 21 -9.49 -56.25 25.47
CA PHE A 21 -10.04 -55.75 24.21
C PHE A 21 -10.18 -54.22 24.17
N PHE A 22 -10.46 -53.57 25.30
CA PHE A 22 -10.61 -52.11 25.33
C PHE A 22 -9.31 -51.36 24.94
N PRO A 23 -8.13 -51.68 25.52
CA PRO A 23 -6.87 -51.07 25.10
C PRO A 23 -6.49 -51.34 23.64
N ILE A 24 -6.79 -52.54 23.12
CA ILE A 24 -6.53 -52.89 21.72
C ILE A 24 -7.37 -52.02 20.79
N GLY A 25 -8.66 -51.84 21.10
CA GLY A 25 -9.54 -50.92 20.37
C GLY A 25 -9.02 -49.48 20.41
N SER A 26 -8.56 -48.99 21.56
CA SER A 26 -7.99 -47.64 21.67
C SER A 26 -6.67 -47.49 20.91
N MET A 27 -5.81 -48.53 20.87
CA MET A 27 -4.55 -48.48 20.11
C MET A 27 -4.79 -48.32 18.60
N LEU A 28 -5.83 -48.95 18.06
CA LEU A 28 -6.20 -48.78 16.65
C LEU A 28 -6.63 -47.34 16.34
N GLN A 29 -7.34 -46.68 17.26
CA GLN A 29 -7.71 -45.26 17.12
C GLN A 29 -6.49 -44.34 17.23
N VAL A 30 -5.57 -44.60 18.16
CA VAL A 30 -4.31 -43.84 18.31
C VAL A 30 -3.47 -43.93 17.04
N SER A 31 -3.45 -45.06 16.34
CA SER A 31 -2.69 -45.18 15.08
C SER A 31 -3.20 -44.22 13.99
N VAL A 32 -4.53 -44.05 13.88
CA VAL A 32 -5.14 -43.11 12.92
C VAL A 32 -4.85 -41.66 13.33
N GLU A 33 -4.95 -41.38 14.63
CA GLU A 33 -4.64 -40.06 15.18
C GLU A 33 -3.18 -39.69 14.89
N VAL A 34 -2.22 -40.56 15.20
CA VAL A 34 -0.79 -40.35 14.93
C VAL A 34 -0.52 -40.11 13.44
N GLN A 35 -1.13 -40.88 12.54
CA GLN A 35 -0.98 -40.67 11.09
C GLN A 35 -1.48 -39.29 10.66
N SER A 36 -2.65 -38.87 11.17
CA SER A 36 -3.22 -37.55 10.87
C SER A 36 -2.38 -36.41 11.47
N SER A 37 -1.83 -36.60 12.67
CA SER A 37 -0.96 -35.63 13.32
C SER A 37 0.37 -35.50 12.58
N LEU A 38 0.96 -36.59 12.10
CA LEU A 38 2.19 -36.56 11.31
C LEU A 38 2.02 -35.74 10.02
N ALA A 39 0.90 -35.89 9.31
CA ALA A 39 0.61 -35.07 8.14
C ALA A 39 0.43 -33.57 8.48
N LEU A 40 -0.16 -33.25 9.63
CA LEU A 40 -0.23 -31.87 10.13
C LEU A 40 1.15 -31.33 10.53
N PHE A 41 2.00 -32.16 11.12
CA PHE A 41 3.37 -31.79 11.47
C PHE A 41 4.20 -31.50 10.24
N GLU A 42 4.15 -32.36 9.21
CA GLU A 42 4.81 -32.11 7.92
C GLU A 42 4.43 -30.72 7.38
N ARG A 43 3.13 -30.38 7.38
CA ARG A 43 2.67 -29.07 6.93
C ARG A 43 3.16 -27.89 7.79
N ILE A 44 3.31 -28.07 9.10
CA ILE A 44 3.87 -27.05 9.99
C ILE A 44 5.36 -26.85 9.69
N PHE A 45 6.12 -27.93 9.54
CA PHE A 45 7.54 -27.86 9.21
C PHE A 45 7.76 -27.27 7.82
N ASP A 46 6.96 -27.66 6.83
CA ASP A 46 6.97 -27.05 5.49
C ASP A 46 6.83 -25.52 5.58
N TYR A 47 5.96 -25.01 6.45
CA TYR A 47 5.76 -23.57 6.64
C TYR A 47 6.93 -22.90 7.38
N LEU A 48 7.48 -23.56 8.41
CA LEU A 48 8.63 -23.07 9.16
C LEU A 48 9.93 -23.05 8.33
N GLU A 49 10.01 -23.93 7.34
CA GLU A 49 11.15 -24.05 6.42
C GLU A 49 11.03 -23.16 5.18
N ILE A 50 9.93 -22.41 5.01
CA ILE A 50 9.82 -21.44 3.90
C ILE A 50 10.96 -20.42 4.05
N PRO A 51 11.91 -20.36 3.09
CA PRO A 51 12.98 -19.39 3.16
C PRO A 51 12.42 -17.98 3.05
N GLN A 52 13.00 -17.04 3.78
CA GLN A 52 12.69 -15.62 3.63
C GLN A 52 13.35 -15.10 2.34
N ASP A 53 12.55 -14.60 1.41
CA ASP A 53 13.03 -14.14 0.11
C ASP A 53 13.81 -12.83 0.21
N ILE A 54 13.41 -11.93 1.12
CA ILE A 54 14.04 -10.61 1.32
C ILE A 54 14.60 -10.54 2.72
N VAL A 55 15.92 -10.51 2.83
CA VAL A 55 16.66 -10.34 4.08
C VAL A 55 17.75 -9.27 3.92
N ASP A 56 18.13 -8.66 5.04
CA ASP A 56 19.27 -7.76 5.08
C ASP A 56 20.55 -8.52 4.71
N ALA A 57 21.39 -7.92 3.86
CA ALA A 57 22.71 -8.45 3.60
C ALA A 57 23.55 -8.41 4.90
N PRO A 58 24.53 -9.33 5.10
CA PRO A 58 25.36 -9.34 6.30
C PRO A 58 26.13 -8.03 6.54
N ASP A 59 26.42 -7.29 5.47
CA ASP A 59 27.11 -6.01 5.42
C ASP A 59 26.17 -4.82 5.11
N ALA A 60 24.85 -5.02 5.25
CA ALA A 60 23.87 -3.98 5.00
C ALA A 60 24.10 -2.75 5.89
N VAL A 61 24.07 -1.57 5.28
CA VAL A 61 24.25 -0.28 5.96
C VAL A 61 22.92 0.41 6.17
N ALA A 62 22.82 1.23 7.22
CA ALA A 62 21.62 2.06 7.38
C ALA A 62 21.62 3.19 6.33
N LEU A 63 20.48 3.42 5.69
CA LEU A 63 20.29 4.55 4.78
C LEU A 63 20.54 5.87 5.54
N PRO A 64 21.50 6.70 5.12
CA PRO A 64 21.82 7.92 5.85
C PRO A 64 20.63 8.89 5.88
N PHE A 65 20.25 9.35 7.07
CA PHE A 65 19.18 10.34 7.22
C PHE A 65 19.63 11.72 6.73
N ARG A 66 18.84 12.34 5.86
CA ARG A 66 18.97 13.76 5.47
C ARG A 66 17.64 14.47 5.65
N ARG A 67 17.64 15.78 5.86
CA ARG A 67 16.40 16.56 6.02
C ARG A 67 15.62 16.74 4.71
N ALA A 68 16.33 16.82 3.59
CA ALA A 68 15.72 16.97 2.27
C ALA A 68 15.14 15.63 1.76
N GLY A 69 14.37 15.68 0.67
CA GLY A 69 13.98 14.50 -0.09
C GLY A 69 15.15 13.57 -0.43
N ALA A 70 14.85 12.34 -0.82
CA ALA A 70 15.86 11.37 -1.25
C ALA A 70 15.81 11.25 -2.77
N GLU A 71 16.97 11.10 -3.39
CA GLU A 71 17.03 10.75 -4.79
C GLU A 71 16.62 9.29 -4.98
N ILE A 72 15.78 9.02 -5.99
CA ILE A 72 15.33 7.67 -6.34
C ILE A 72 15.76 7.39 -7.76
N GLU A 73 16.47 6.28 -7.97
CA GLU A 73 16.99 5.88 -9.27
C GLU A 73 16.68 4.40 -9.52
N LEU A 74 16.10 4.11 -10.67
CA LEU A 74 15.97 2.77 -11.25
C LEU A 74 16.93 2.74 -12.43
N ASP A 75 17.93 1.87 -12.36
CA ASP A 75 19.07 1.76 -13.26
C ASP A 75 18.98 0.40 -13.98
N HIS A 76 18.61 0.43 -15.26
CA HIS A 76 18.39 -0.73 -16.13
C HIS A 76 17.59 -1.86 -15.45
N VAL A 77 16.42 -1.53 -14.88
CA VAL A 77 15.65 -2.48 -14.06
C VAL A 77 14.91 -3.49 -14.94
N TYR A 78 15.15 -4.77 -14.69
CA TYR A 78 14.34 -5.89 -15.19
C TYR A 78 13.71 -6.61 -14.01
N PHE A 79 12.41 -6.89 -14.12
CA PHE A 79 11.70 -7.63 -13.08
C PHE A 79 10.59 -8.50 -13.67
N ARG A 80 10.49 -9.72 -13.14
CA ARG A 80 9.37 -10.65 -13.38
C ARG A 80 8.93 -11.28 -12.08
N TYR A 81 7.63 -11.48 -11.92
CA TYR A 81 7.09 -12.26 -10.81
C TYR A 81 7.35 -13.75 -11.07
N ASP A 82 8.13 -14.41 -10.22
CA ASP A 82 8.40 -15.84 -10.35
C ASP A 82 7.15 -16.67 -9.94
N PRO A 83 6.64 -17.57 -10.80
CA PRO A 83 5.54 -18.46 -10.46
C PRO A 83 5.82 -19.37 -9.25
N ALA A 84 7.09 -19.65 -8.91
CA ALA A 84 7.46 -20.43 -7.74
C ALA A 84 7.06 -19.77 -6.41
N HIS A 85 6.90 -18.43 -6.34
CA HIS A 85 6.42 -17.75 -5.13
C HIS A 85 4.91 -17.95 -4.89
N HIS A 86 4.11 -18.12 -5.95
CA HIS A 86 2.66 -18.31 -5.80
C HIS A 86 2.29 -19.76 -5.48
N LEU A 87 3.02 -20.74 -6.02
CA LEU A 87 2.74 -22.16 -5.80
C LEU A 87 3.15 -22.66 -4.41
N ARG A 88 4.01 -21.95 -3.68
CA ARG A 88 4.40 -22.31 -2.30
C ARG A 88 3.32 -22.01 -1.25
N THR A 89 2.35 -21.14 -1.55
CA THR A 89 1.22 -20.86 -0.65
C THR A 89 0.02 -21.79 -0.86
N GLN A 90 0.00 -22.57 -1.94
CA GLN A 90 -0.97 -23.63 -2.17
C GLN A 90 -0.30 -24.99 -2.00
N VAL A 91 -0.29 -25.48 -0.75
CA VAL A 91 0.16 -26.83 -0.40
C VAL A 91 -0.59 -27.85 -1.27
N GLY A 92 0.11 -28.55 -2.16
CA GLY A 92 -0.36 -29.82 -2.72
C GLY A 92 -0.57 -29.95 -4.23
N VAL A 93 0.10 -29.19 -5.11
CA VAL A 93 0.18 -29.58 -6.52
C VAL A 93 1.62 -29.46 -7.05
N ALA A 94 2.36 -30.56 -6.95
CA ALA A 94 3.61 -30.76 -7.67
C ALA A 94 3.33 -30.99 -9.16
N HIS A 95 3.00 -29.91 -9.87
CA HIS A 95 3.07 -29.85 -11.34
C HIS A 95 3.79 -28.56 -11.72
N ALA A 96 5.05 -28.45 -11.33
CA ALA A 96 5.97 -27.45 -11.85
C ALA A 96 6.60 -27.95 -13.16
N ASP A 97 5.78 -28.43 -14.10
CA ASP A 97 6.23 -28.80 -15.43
C ASP A 97 5.72 -27.77 -16.44
N GLN A 98 6.67 -26.96 -16.93
CA GLN A 98 6.61 -26.26 -18.23
C GLN A 98 5.55 -25.13 -18.41
N GLU A 99 5.44 -24.19 -17.47
CA GLU A 99 4.93 -22.87 -17.85
C GLU A 99 6.06 -22.04 -18.48
N ALA A 100 5.83 -21.54 -19.70
CA ALA A 100 6.73 -20.59 -20.34
C ALA A 100 6.98 -19.39 -19.38
N PRO A 101 8.20 -18.83 -19.35
CA PRO A 101 8.51 -17.74 -18.42
C PRO A 101 7.49 -16.62 -18.59
N ARG A 102 6.92 -16.16 -17.46
CA ARG A 102 6.01 -15.00 -17.48
C ARG A 102 6.70 -13.81 -18.16
N PRO A 103 5.95 -13.00 -18.91
CA PRO A 103 6.51 -11.80 -19.52
C PRO A 103 7.10 -10.89 -18.44
N TRP A 104 8.13 -10.14 -18.82
CA TRP A 104 8.71 -9.11 -17.96
C TRP A 104 7.62 -8.15 -17.50
N ALA A 105 7.51 -7.96 -16.19
CA ALA A 105 6.64 -6.93 -15.63
C ALA A 105 7.28 -5.55 -15.76
N LEU A 106 8.62 -5.49 -15.68
CA LEU A 106 9.45 -4.35 -16.03
C LEU A 106 10.63 -4.85 -16.87
N GLU A 107 10.98 -4.10 -17.91
CA GLU A 107 12.03 -4.44 -18.86
C GLU A 107 12.84 -3.18 -19.19
N ASP A 108 14.15 -3.20 -18.92
CA ASP A 108 15.07 -2.09 -19.20
C ASP A 108 14.55 -0.72 -18.74
N LEU A 109 14.02 -0.67 -17.52
CA LEU A 109 13.42 0.56 -17.00
C LEU A 109 14.51 1.44 -16.36
N ASP A 110 14.77 2.59 -17.00
CA ASP A 110 15.56 3.68 -16.44
C ASP A 110 14.65 4.82 -15.98
N MET A 111 14.76 5.21 -14.72
CA MET A 111 13.95 6.28 -14.14
C MET A 111 14.72 6.98 -13.02
N ARG A 112 14.71 8.32 -12.99
CA ARG A 112 15.36 9.11 -11.94
C ARG A 112 14.45 10.21 -11.43
N VAL A 113 14.24 10.24 -10.13
CA VAL A 113 13.43 11.24 -9.41
C VAL A 113 14.33 12.02 -8.48
N MET A 114 14.35 13.34 -8.65
CA MET A 114 15.22 14.23 -7.89
C MET A 114 14.68 14.46 -6.47
N PRO A 115 15.54 14.78 -5.49
CA PRO A 115 15.12 15.12 -4.14
C PRO A 115 14.06 16.23 -4.11
N GLY A 116 12.93 15.95 -3.48
CA GLY A 116 11.83 16.91 -3.31
C GLY A 116 10.88 17.02 -4.51
N GLN A 117 11.13 16.24 -5.56
CA GLN A 117 10.31 16.22 -6.76
C GLN A 117 9.05 15.36 -6.59
N LEU A 118 7.94 15.81 -7.16
CA LEU A 118 6.73 15.01 -7.36
C LEU A 118 6.77 14.35 -8.74
N ALA A 119 6.99 13.05 -8.76
CA ALA A 119 6.93 12.21 -9.96
C ALA A 119 5.59 11.49 -10.08
N ALA A 120 4.91 11.66 -11.21
CA ALA A 120 3.71 10.90 -11.54
C ALA A 120 4.05 9.74 -12.47
N ILE A 121 3.56 8.54 -12.18
CA ILE A 121 3.67 7.36 -13.04
C ILE A 121 2.32 7.12 -13.71
N VAL A 122 2.29 7.18 -15.03
CA VAL A 122 1.09 7.05 -15.87
C VAL A 122 1.27 5.90 -16.86
N GLY A 123 0.19 5.24 -17.24
CA GLY A 123 0.25 4.13 -18.20
C GLY A 123 -1.01 3.26 -18.15
N PRO A 124 -1.24 2.39 -19.13
CA PRO A 124 -2.36 1.46 -19.13
C PRO A 124 -2.32 0.50 -17.92
N THR A 125 -3.45 -0.12 -17.61
CA THR A 125 -3.52 -1.19 -16.60
C THR A 125 -2.59 -2.32 -17.01
N GLY A 126 -1.78 -2.84 -16.07
CA GLY A 126 -0.81 -3.90 -16.36
C GLY A 126 0.53 -3.41 -16.93
N ALA A 127 0.76 -2.11 -17.08
CA ALA A 127 2.03 -1.58 -17.59
C ALA A 127 3.24 -1.73 -16.64
N GLY A 128 3.05 -2.14 -15.39
CA GLY A 128 4.14 -2.29 -14.41
C GLY A 128 4.25 -1.19 -13.33
N LYS A 129 3.33 -0.22 -13.31
CA LYS A 129 3.34 0.92 -12.34
C LYS A 129 3.39 0.48 -10.87
N THR A 130 2.54 -0.47 -10.48
CA THR A 130 2.50 -1.01 -9.12
C THR A 130 3.75 -1.83 -8.78
N THR A 131 4.40 -2.43 -9.78
CA THR A 131 5.69 -3.10 -9.57
C THR A 131 6.75 -2.08 -9.17
N ILE A 132 6.80 -0.91 -9.82
CA ILE A 132 7.72 0.18 -9.45
C ILE A 132 7.51 0.60 -7.99
N SER A 133 6.26 0.78 -7.55
CA SER A 133 5.97 1.16 -6.16
C SER A 133 6.35 0.09 -5.12
N TYR A 134 6.50 -1.17 -5.52
CA TYR A 134 6.95 -2.25 -4.64
C TYR A 134 8.47 -2.43 -4.62
N LEU A 135 9.16 -2.11 -5.72
CA LEU A 135 10.61 -2.23 -5.80
C LEU A 135 11.36 -1.16 -4.98
N ILE A 136 10.84 0.07 -4.96
CA ILE A 136 11.44 1.19 -4.19
C ILE A 136 11.54 0.90 -2.69
N PRO A 137 10.48 0.42 -2.00
CA PRO A 137 10.57 0.00 -0.60
C PRO A 137 11.20 -1.39 -0.41
N ARG A 138 11.73 -2.02 -1.47
CA ARG A 138 12.30 -3.37 -1.48
C ARG A 138 11.33 -4.44 -0.94
N LEU A 139 10.06 -4.40 -1.38
CA LEU A 139 9.13 -5.51 -1.17
C LEU A 139 9.44 -6.69 -2.10
N TYR A 140 10.14 -6.42 -3.21
CA TYR A 140 10.75 -7.40 -4.09
C TYR A 140 12.14 -6.91 -4.48
N ASP A 141 13.05 -7.84 -4.76
CA ASP A 141 14.34 -7.55 -5.38
C ASP A 141 14.22 -7.60 -6.91
N VAL A 142 14.99 -6.75 -7.59
CA VAL A 142 15.07 -6.75 -9.06
C VAL A 142 15.74 -8.02 -9.58
N THR A 143 15.32 -8.48 -10.77
CA THR A 143 15.98 -9.61 -11.44
C THR A 143 17.32 -9.18 -12.05
N LEU A 144 17.36 -8.01 -12.68
CA LEU A 144 18.57 -7.36 -13.19
C LEU A 144 18.49 -5.84 -12.96
N GLY A 145 19.63 -5.17 -12.99
CA GLY A 145 19.74 -3.74 -12.70
C GLY A 145 19.84 -3.43 -11.21
N ALA A 146 19.49 -2.21 -10.84
CA ALA A 146 19.51 -1.73 -9.47
C ALA A 146 18.39 -0.71 -9.19
N VAL A 147 17.91 -0.70 -7.95
CA VAL A 147 17.07 0.37 -7.42
C VAL A 147 17.88 1.06 -6.33
N ARG A 148 18.06 2.37 -6.43
CA ARG A 148 18.93 3.14 -5.54
C ARG A 148 18.17 4.26 -4.84
N LEU A 149 18.51 4.45 -3.57
CA LEU A 149 18.09 5.57 -2.74
C LEU A 149 19.32 6.38 -2.34
N ASP A 150 19.37 7.67 -2.70
CA ASP A 150 20.55 8.52 -2.48
C ASP A 150 21.87 7.86 -2.96
N GLY A 151 21.81 7.18 -4.11
CA GLY A 151 22.94 6.46 -4.74
C GLY A 151 23.26 5.07 -4.16
N HIS A 152 22.59 4.64 -3.10
CA HIS A 152 22.80 3.33 -2.48
C HIS A 152 21.78 2.32 -3.00
N ASP A 153 22.23 1.18 -3.50
CA ASP A 153 21.34 0.07 -3.88
C ASP A 153 20.54 -0.40 -2.66
N VAL A 154 19.22 -0.51 -2.80
CA VAL A 154 18.31 -0.94 -1.73
C VAL A 154 18.68 -2.32 -1.16
N ARG A 155 19.33 -3.18 -1.94
CA ARG A 155 19.81 -4.50 -1.50
C ARG A 155 20.92 -4.43 -0.45
N ASN A 156 21.67 -3.33 -0.45
CA ASN A 156 22.78 -3.08 0.48
C ASN A 156 22.35 -2.23 1.68
N LEU A 157 21.06 -1.91 1.79
CA LEU A 157 20.49 -1.13 2.89
C LEU A 157 19.71 -2.03 3.85
N THR A 158 19.69 -1.67 5.13
CA THR A 158 18.83 -2.36 6.10
C THR A 158 17.37 -2.01 5.84
N LEU A 159 16.49 -3.02 5.83
CA LEU A 159 15.05 -2.86 5.60
C LEU A 159 14.43 -1.87 6.59
N ALA A 160 14.86 -1.88 7.85
CA ALA A 160 14.41 -0.94 8.87
C ALA A 160 14.70 0.51 8.49
N SER A 161 15.90 0.80 7.96
CA SER A 161 16.29 2.16 7.59
C SER A 161 15.56 2.69 6.35
N ILE A 162 15.24 1.80 5.39
CA ILE A 162 14.38 2.11 4.24
C ILE A 162 12.96 2.41 4.76
N ALA A 163 12.43 1.51 5.59
CA ALA A 163 11.10 1.63 6.13
C ALA A 163 10.94 2.94 6.90
N ASP A 164 11.88 3.32 7.77
CA ASP A 164 11.79 4.55 8.58
C ASP A 164 11.71 5.83 7.73
N GLN A 165 12.36 5.86 6.57
CA GLN A 165 12.43 7.04 5.70
C GLN A 165 11.32 7.10 4.63
N LEU A 166 10.50 6.05 4.53
CA LEU A 166 9.50 5.88 3.48
C LEU A 166 8.08 5.76 4.06
N GLY A 167 7.12 6.41 3.40
CA GLY A 167 5.69 6.24 3.64
C GLY A 167 4.97 5.76 2.40
N ILE A 168 4.03 4.84 2.55
CA ILE A 168 3.17 4.38 1.47
C ILE A 168 1.72 4.64 1.85
N VAL A 169 0.98 5.28 0.94
CA VAL A 169 -0.48 5.35 0.99
C VAL A 169 -1.01 4.45 -0.12
N THR A 170 -1.51 3.28 0.27
CA THR A 170 -2.06 2.29 -0.66
C THR A 170 -3.48 2.61 -1.04
N GLN A 171 -3.91 2.11 -2.21
CA GLN A 171 -5.28 2.20 -2.71
C GLN A 171 -6.30 1.75 -1.64
N GLU A 172 -6.11 0.54 -1.12
CA GLU A 172 -6.90 0.00 -0.02
C GLU A 172 -6.14 0.21 1.30
N THR A 173 -6.67 1.10 2.13
CA THR A 173 -6.11 1.34 3.46
C THR A 173 -6.52 0.24 4.43
N TYR A 174 -5.53 -0.41 5.04
CA TYR A 174 -5.73 -1.37 6.12
C TYR A 174 -5.60 -0.73 7.50
N LEU A 175 -6.59 -0.99 8.36
CA LEU A 175 -6.56 -0.64 9.78
C LEU A 175 -6.56 -1.93 10.60
N PHE A 176 -5.66 -2.02 11.56
CA PHE A 176 -5.60 -3.12 12.52
C PHE A 176 -6.85 -3.12 13.39
N HIS A 177 -7.26 -4.31 13.83
CA HIS A 177 -8.29 -4.49 14.85
C HIS A 177 -7.78 -4.02 16.23
N ALA A 178 -7.64 -2.71 16.37
CA ALA A 178 -7.12 -2.00 17.54
C ALA A 178 -7.82 -0.63 17.62
N SER A 179 -7.49 0.18 18.63
CA SER A 179 -7.99 1.55 18.72
C SER A 179 -7.45 2.45 17.61
N VAL A 180 -8.12 3.57 17.33
CA VAL A 180 -7.62 4.60 16.41
C VAL A 180 -6.22 5.06 16.85
N ARG A 181 -6.03 5.30 18.14
CA ARG A 181 -4.73 5.62 18.76
C ARG A 181 -3.65 4.61 18.39
N ARG A 182 -3.88 3.31 18.62
CA ARG A 182 -2.89 2.26 18.29
C ARG A 182 -2.62 2.17 16.80
N ASN A 183 -3.64 2.42 15.98
CA ASN A 183 -3.46 2.50 14.54
C ASN A 183 -2.54 3.67 14.14
N LEU A 184 -2.61 4.83 14.82
CA LEU A 184 -1.72 5.97 14.56
C LEU A 184 -0.31 5.75 15.11
N LEU A 185 -0.19 5.27 16.35
CA LEU A 185 1.09 4.97 17.00
C LEU A 185 1.90 3.90 16.28
N TYR A 186 1.28 3.07 15.44
CA TYR A 186 1.98 2.20 14.52
C TYR A 186 2.99 2.95 13.64
N ALA A 187 2.70 4.20 13.27
CA ALA A 187 3.58 5.01 12.43
C ALA A 187 4.71 5.71 13.21
N LYS A 188 4.47 6.01 14.50
CA LYS A 188 5.43 6.62 15.42
C LYS A 188 5.07 6.19 16.86
N PRO A 189 5.71 5.13 17.39
CA PRO A 189 5.32 4.52 18.68
C PRO A 189 5.37 5.49 19.87
N ASP A 190 6.30 6.43 19.85
CA ASP A 190 6.53 7.39 20.93
C ASP A 190 5.80 8.73 20.75
N ALA A 191 4.80 8.78 19.84
CA ALA A 191 4.10 10.03 19.56
C ALA A 191 3.25 10.52 20.75
N THR A 192 3.30 11.83 21.02
CA THR A 192 2.48 12.45 22.06
C THR A 192 1.03 12.63 21.61
N GLN A 193 0.11 12.87 22.55
CA GLN A 193 -1.28 13.17 22.22
C GLN A 193 -1.42 14.38 21.29
N GLU A 194 -0.61 15.43 21.53
CA GLU A 194 -0.60 16.63 20.70
C GLU A 194 -0.17 16.34 19.26
N GLU A 195 0.85 15.48 19.08
CA GLU A 195 1.29 15.05 17.75
C GLU A 195 0.21 14.24 17.03
N LEU A 196 -0.48 13.33 17.74
CA LEU A 196 -1.60 12.56 17.19
C LEU A 196 -2.75 13.47 16.73
N GLU A 197 -3.12 14.45 17.56
CA GLU A 197 -4.16 15.41 17.22
C GLU A 197 -3.77 16.31 16.06
N SER A 198 -2.56 16.84 16.05
CA SER A 198 -2.01 17.63 14.95
C SER A 198 -2.03 16.86 13.64
N ALA A 199 -1.55 15.62 13.63
CA ALA A 199 -1.57 14.75 12.44
C ALA A 199 -3.00 14.45 11.95
N CYS A 200 -3.93 14.18 12.86
CA CYS A 200 -5.33 13.96 12.51
C CYS A 200 -6.06 15.22 12.02
N ARG A 201 -5.68 16.40 12.51
CA ARG A 201 -6.21 17.69 12.02
C ARG A 201 -5.69 17.98 10.62
N ALA A 202 -4.39 17.81 10.39
CA ALA A 202 -3.78 17.92 9.06
C ALA A 202 -4.43 16.97 8.04
N ALA A 203 -4.85 15.78 8.51
CA ALA A 203 -5.54 14.81 7.68
C ALA A 203 -7.07 14.95 7.63
N PHE A 204 -7.67 16.01 8.21
CA PHE A 204 -9.12 16.23 8.25
C PHE A 204 -9.94 15.05 8.80
N ILE A 205 -9.44 14.40 9.86
CA ILE A 205 -10.12 13.27 10.52
C ILE A 205 -10.32 13.47 12.03
N HIS A 206 -9.67 14.47 12.64
CA HIS A 206 -9.78 14.73 14.07
C HIS A 206 -11.22 14.92 14.55
N ASP A 207 -11.99 15.79 13.90
CA ASP A 207 -13.38 16.09 14.32
C ASP A 207 -14.24 14.83 14.27
N ARG A 208 -14.06 14.01 13.22
CA ARG A 208 -14.77 12.74 13.09
C ARG A 208 -14.40 11.74 14.19
N ILE A 209 -13.13 11.71 14.61
CA ILE A 209 -12.69 10.88 15.74
C ILE A 209 -13.29 11.42 17.05
N ALA A 210 -13.34 12.74 17.23
CA ALA A 210 -13.90 13.38 18.42
C ALA A 210 -15.41 13.15 18.58
N GLU A 211 -16.15 12.92 17.49
CA GLU A 211 -17.56 12.53 17.51
C GLU A 211 -17.80 11.08 18.00
N LEU A 212 -16.77 10.23 18.01
CA LEU A 212 -16.90 8.85 18.48
C LEU A 212 -17.01 8.83 20.01
N SER A 213 -17.80 7.89 20.55
CA SER A 213 -18.04 7.78 22.00
C SER A 213 -16.78 7.63 22.84
N GLU A 214 -15.73 7.01 22.30
CA GLU A 214 -14.45 6.78 22.97
C GLU A 214 -13.30 7.55 22.29
N GLY A 215 -13.61 8.51 21.40
CA GLY A 215 -12.60 9.31 20.71
C GLY A 215 -11.52 8.46 20.04
N TYR A 216 -10.26 8.76 20.36
CA TYR A 216 -9.08 8.04 19.87
C TYR A 216 -8.97 6.59 20.38
N ASP A 217 -9.62 6.26 21.49
CA ASP A 217 -9.56 4.93 22.08
C ASP A 217 -10.63 3.99 21.48
N THR A 218 -11.52 4.53 20.64
CA THR A 218 -12.50 3.74 19.87
C THR A 218 -11.81 2.65 19.06
N VAL A 219 -12.24 1.40 19.29
CA VAL A 219 -11.80 0.24 18.51
C VAL A 219 -12.37 0.32 17.09
N VAL A 220 -11.50 0.19 16.09
CA VAL A 220 -11.86 0.37 14.67
C VAL A 220 -12.65 -0.82 14.12
N GLY A 221 -12.46 -2.03 14.68
CA GLY A 221 -13.07 -3.29 14.23
C GLY A 221 -12.28 -3.97 13.11
N GLU A 222 -12.74 -5.15 12.64
CA GLU A 222 -12.02 -5.93 11.62
C GLU A 222 -12.00 -5.15 10.29
N ARG A 223 -10.80 -4.97 9.72
CA ARG A 223 -10.56 -4.13 8.52
C ARG A 223 -11.13 -2.71 8.64
N GLY A 224 -11.35 -2.23 9.86
CA GLY A 224 -11.91 -0.93 10.16
C GLY A 224 -13.33 -0.67 9.66
N TYR A 225 -14.21 -1.67 9.68
CA TYR A 225 -15.61 -1.56 9.24
C TYR A 225 -16.38 -0.31 9.74
N ARG A 226 -15.99 0.27 10.89
CA ARG A 226 -16.61 1.48 11.45
C ARG A 226 -16.33 2.77 10.68
N PHE A 227 -15.38 2.76 9.74
CA PHE A 227 -15.00 3.92 8.94
C PHE A 227 -15.34 3.70 7.47
N SER A 228 -15.80 4.76 6.80
CA SER A 228 -15.91 4.83 5.34
C SER A 228 -14.54 4.73 4.67
N GLY A 229 -14.51 4.43 3.37
CA GLY A 229 -13.24 4.37 2.62
C GLY A 229 -12.42 5.66 2.73
N GLY A 230 -13.09 6.82 2.70
CA GLY A 230 -12.42 8.12 2.75
C GLY A 230 -11.86 8.41 4.14
N GLU A 231 -12.58 8.03 5.19
CA GLU A 231 -12.08 8.14 6.56
C GLU A 231 -10.88 7.23 6.80
N LYS A 232 -10.90 5.99 6.29
CA LYS A 232 -9.73 5.09 6.35
C LYS A 232 -8.51 5.71 5.68
N GLN A 233 -8.68 6.24 4.47
CA GLN A 233 -7.60 6.93 3.77
C GLN A 233 -7.07 8.12 4.56
N ARG A 234 -7.94 8.95 5.16
CA ARG A 234 -7.51 10.06 6.03
C ARG A 234 -6.75 9.57 7.26
N ILE A 235 -7.08 8.41 7.84
CA ILE A 235 -6.28 7.78 8.91
C ILE A 235 -4.90 7.32 8.39
N ALA A 236 -4.81 6.76 7.18
CA ALA A 236 -3.52 6.45 6.55
C ALA A 236 -2.68 7.71 6.28
N ILE A 237 -3.31 8.79 5.83
CA ILE A 237 -2.63 10.07 5.63
C ILE A 237 -2.12 10.61 6.98
N ALA A 238 -2.93 10.55 8.04
CA ALA A 238 -2.49 10.93 9.38
C ALA A 238 -1.26 10.12 9.85
N ARG A 239 -1.18 8.82 9.54
CA ARG A 239 0.04 8.01 9.81
C ARG A 239 1.26 8.55 9.08
N VAL A 240 1.11 8.92 7.81
CA VAL A 240 2.21 9.49 7.01
C VAL A 240 2.62 10.87 7.51
N VAL A 241 1.65 11.72 7.88
CA VAL A 241 1.91 13.03 8.50
C VAL A 241 2.73 12.81 9.78
N LEU A 242 2.28 11.90 10.65
CA LEU A 242 2.91 11.62 11.94
C LEU A 242 4.35 11.08 11.80
N LYS A 243 4.56 10.18 10.84
CA LYS A 243 5.88 9.59 10.56
C LYS A 243 6.84 10.58 9.90
N ALA A 244 6.32 11.54 9.14
CA ALA A 244 7.10 12.51 8.37
C ALA A 244 8.25 11.92 7.51
N PRO A 245 7.97 10.90 6.66
CA PRO A 245 9.01 10.29 5.80
C PRO A 245 9.52 11.25 4.72
N ARG A 246 10.76 11.01 4.26
CA ARG A 246 11.43 11.75 3.17
C ARG A 246 10.95 11.31 1.79
N ILE A 247 10.57 10.04 1.67
CA ILE A 247 10.04 9.41 0.46
C ILE A 247 8.57 9.09 0.69
N LEU A 248 7.71 9.50 -0.23
CA LEU A 248 6.28 9.21 -0.19
C LEU A 248 5.87 8.47 -1.46
N ILE A 249 5.20 7.33 -1.31
CA ILE A 249 4.61 6.58 -2.41
C ILE A 249 3.10 6.63 -2.28
N LEU A 250 2.43 7.10 -3.33
CA LEU A 250 0.97 7.20 -3.42
C LEU A 250 0.47 6.26 -4.51
N ASP A 251 -0.25 5.21 -4.12
CA ASP A 251 -0.87 4.25 -5.04
C ASP A 251 -2.36 4.62 -5.19
N GLU A 252 -2.64 5.66 -5.99
CA GLU A 252 -3.95 6.31 -6.00
C GLU A 252 -4.99 5.54 -6.83
N ALA A 253 -5.91 4.84 -6.17
CA ALA A 253 -7.23 4.56 -6.76
C ALA A 253 -8.36 4.77 -5.74
N THR A 254 -8.81 6.02 -5.67
CA THR A 254 -9.93 6.53 -4.86
C THR A 254 -11.29 6.33 -5.53
N ALA A 255 -11.42 5.37 -6.45
CA ALA A 255 -12.59 5.24 -7.33
C ALA A 255 -13.90 4.93 -6.58
N SER A 256 -13.83 4.62 -5.29
CA SER A 256 -14.96 4.27 -4.43
C SER A 256 -15.39 5.39 -3.45
N LEU A 257 -14.80 6.58 -3.52
CA LEU A 257 -15.13 7.69 -2.63
C LEU A 257 -16.19 8.62 -3.23
N ASP A 258 -17.04 9.16 -2.36
CA ASP A 258 -17.90 10.29 -2.72
C ASP A 258 -17.06 11.56 -2.91
N THR A 259 -17.59 12.52 -3.68
CA THR A 259 -16.90 13.76 -4.07
C THR A 259 -16.43 14.60 -2.87
N ALA A 260 -17.16 14.59 -1.74
CA ALA A 260 -16.78 15.38 -0.57
C ALA A 260 -15.60 14.73 0.17
N SER A 261 -15.67 13.41 0.39
CA SER A 261 -14.56 12.64 0.95
C SER A 261 -13.28 12.75 0.12
N GLU A 262 -13.41 12.68 -1.20
CA GLU A 262 -12.32 12.85 -2.16
C GLU A 262 -11.62 14.21 -2.02
N ARG A 263 -12.38 15.30 -1.90
CA ARG A 263 -11.80 16.65 -1.71
C ARG A 263 -10.98 16.75 -0.42
N LEU A 264 -11.49 16.18 0.67
CA LEU A 264 -10.79 16.18 1.95
C LEU A 264 -9.50 15.37 1.90
N VAL A 265 -9.53 14.21 1.23
CA VAL A 265 -8.33 13.37 1.01
C VAL A 265 -7.26 14.14 0.21
N GLN A 266 -7.65 14.83 -0.85
CA GLN A 266 -6.71 15.63 -1.65
C GLN A 266 -6.16 16.84 -0.87
N ALA A 267 -7.00 17.52 -0.10
CA ALA A 267 -6.57 18.61 0.77
C ALA A 267 -5.58 18.12 1.84
N ALA A 268 -5.76 16.90 2.35
CA ALA A 268 -4.84 16.27 3.29
C ALA A 268 -3.51 15.84 2.65
N LEU A 269 -3.53 15.43 1.37
CA LEU A 269 -2.33 15.02 0.63
C LEU A 269 -1.48 16.20 0.16
N ALA A 270 -2.10 17.32 -0.25
CA ALA A 270 -1.38 18.43 -0.87
C ALA A 270 -0.17 18.94 -0.05
N PRO A 271 -0.26 19.16 1.28
CA PRO A 271 0.88 19.58 2.09
C PRO A 271 2.01 18.54 2.14
N LEU A 272 1.70 17.25 1.96
CA LEU A 272 2.69 16.17 1.97
C LEU A 272 3.48 16.07 0.67
N LEU A 273 2.99 16.68 -0.41
CA LEU A 273 3.68 16.67 -1.71
C LEU A 273 4.86 17.64 -1.73
N HIS A 274 4.90 18.59 -0.80
CA HIS A 274 5.98 19.57 -0.70
C HIS A 274 7.13 19.06 0.17
N GLU A 275 8.37 19.42 -0.19
CA GLU A 275 9.62 19.11 0.54
C GLU A 275 10.03 17.61 0.61
N ARG A 276 9.20 16.72 0.06
CA ARG A 276 9.43 15.27 0.06
C ARG A 276 9.55 14.76 -1.37
N THR A 277 10.31 13.70 -1.56
CA THR A 277 10.35 13.03 -2.86
C THR A 277 9.13 12.14 -2.95
N THR A 278 8.23 12.44 -3.87
CA THR A 278 6.94 11.78 -3.96
C THR A 278 6.80 11.06 -5.29
N ILE A 279 6.42 9.79 -5.23
CA ILE A 279 6.07 8.99 -6.40
C ILE A 279 4.58 8.67 -6.31
N ALA A 280 3.82 9.18 -7.26
CA ALA A 280 2.39 8.96 -7.33
C ALA A 280 2.04 8.13 -8.57
N ILE A 281 1.43 6.96 -8.37
CA ILE A 281 0.79 6.22 -9.45
C ILE A 281 -0.50 6.96 -9.76
N ALA A 282 -0.48 7.74 -10.85
CA ALA A 282 -1.48 8.76 -11.06
C ALA A 282 -2.68 8.22 -11.83
N HIS A 283 -3.83 8.19 -11.16
CA HIS A 283 -5.15 7.97 -11.77
C HIS A 283 -6.04 9.22 -11.71
N ARG A 284 -5.51 10.33 -11.19
CA ARG A 284 -6.22 11.60 -10.99
C ARG A 284 -5.56 12.72 -11.78
N LEU A 285 -6.39 13.56 -12.39
CA LEU A 285 -5.90 14.72 -13.13
C LEU A 285 -5.17 15.73 -12.24
N SER A 286 -5.63 15.96 -11.01
CA SER A 286 -4.98 16.88 -10.07
C SER A 286 -3.53 16.49 -9.79
N THR A 287 -3.29 15.20 -9.54
CA THR A 287 -1.97 14.63 -9.28
C THR A 287 -1.06 14.75 -10.50
N ILE A 288 -1.60 14.47 -11.69
CA ILE A 288 -0.86 14.60 -12.96
C ILE A 288 -0.48 16.06 -13.23
N LEU A 289 -1.39 17.01 -13.00
CA LEU A 289 -1.15 18.44 -13.24
C LEU A 289 -0.18 19.05 -12.23
N ALA A 290 -0.15 18.53 -11.00
CA ALA A 290 0.76 19.00 -9.95
C ALA A 290 2.17 18.41 -10.07
N ALA A 291 2.35 17.35 -10.86
CA ALA A 291 3.63 16.64 -10.96
C ALA A 291 4.70 17.46 -11.69
N ASP A 292 5.89 17.49 -11.10
CA ASP A 292 7.08 18.12 -11.70
C ASP A 292 7.61 17.31 -12.88
N VAL A 293 7.42 15.99 -12.85
CA VAL A 293 7.78 15.07 -13.93
C VAL A 293 6.76 13.94 -14.02
N ILE A 294 6.45 13.54 -15.24
CA ILE A 294 5.57 12.41 -15.56
C ILE A 294 6.41 11.36 -16.28
N PHE A 295 6.33 10.12 -15.79
CA PHE A 295 6.89 8.93 -16.41
C PHE A 295 5.74 8.09 -16.98
N VAL A 296 5.78 7.88 -18.29
CA VAL A 296 4.77 7.11 -19.01
C VAL A 296 5.31 5.73 -19.26
N ILE A 297 4.71 4.74 -18.60
CA ILE A 297 5.12 3.34 -18.67
C ILE A 297 4.17 2.59 -19.59
N ASP A 298 4.71 1.81 -20.51
CA ASP A 298 3.96 0.90 -21.35
C ASP A 298 4.69 -0.42 -21.49
N HIS A 299 3.96 -1.53 -21.36
CA HIS A 299 4.53 -2.88 -21.42
C HIS A 299 5.84 -3.07 -20.60
N GLY A 300 5.91 -2.47 -19.41
CA GLY A 300 7.08 -2.59 -18.52
C GLY A 300 8.26 -1.68 -18.84
N ARG A 301 8.15 -0.81 -19.86
CA ARG A 301 9.22 0.09 -20.32
C ARG A 301 8.83 1.56 -20.15
N LEU A 302 9.80 2.44 -19.91
CA LEU A 302 9.59 3.88 -19.97
C LEU A 302 9.50 4.30 -21.44
N VAL A 303 8.35 4.83 -21.87
CA VAL A 303 8.14 5.25 -23.26
C VAL A 303 8.18 6.76 -23.46
N GLU A 304 7.75 7.53 -22.47
CA GLU A 304 7.77 9.00 -22.52
C GLU A 304 8.07 9.57 -21.13
N GLN A 305 8.78 10.70 -21.09
CA GLN A 305 9.08 11.44 -19.87
C GLN A 305 9.03 12.94 -20.15
N GLY A 306 8.46 13.70 -19.22
CA GLY A 306 8.42 15.16 -19.31
C GLY A 306 7.37 15.77 -18.40
N THR A 307 7.12 17.06 -18.57
CA THR A 307 6.02 17.77 -17.92
C THR A 307 4.69 17.52 -18.63
N HIS A 308 3.58 17.88 -17.97
CA HIS A 308 2.23 17.77 -18.53
C HIS A 308 2.11 18.41 -19.92
N ASP A 309 2.60 19.63 -20.06
CA ASP A 309 2.48 20.43 -21.29
C ASP A 309 3.36 19.86 -22.41
N GLU A 310 4.59 19.45 -22.10
CA GLU A 310 5.49 18.81 -23.06
C GLU A 310 4.89 17.54 -23.63
N LEU A 311 4.41 16.63 -22.76
CA LEU A 311 3.84 15.36 -23.18
C LEU A 311 2.51 15.51 -23.94
N LEU A 312 1.69 16.51 -23.60
CA LEU A 312 0.51 16.85 -24.39
C LEU A 312 0.88 17.35 -25.78
N SER A 313 1.91 18.20 -25.89
CA SER A 313 2.33 18.77 -27.17
C SER A 313 2.92 17.73 -28.12
N GLN A 314 3.58 16.69 -27.57
CA GLN A 314 4.14 15.57 -28.34
C GLN A 314 3.06 14.67 -28.96
N GLY A 315 1.83 14.67 -28.43
CA GLY A 315 0.72 13.89 -28.99
C GLY A 315 0.88 12.37 -28.86
N GLY A 316 1.75 11.91 -27.95
CA GLY A 316 2.11 10.51 -27.77
C GLY A 316 1.08 9.66 -27.01
N LEU A 317 1.53 8.57 -26.39
CA LEU A 317 0.72 7.70 -25.52
C LEU A 317 0.09 8.49 -24.38
N TYR A 318 0.84 9.38 -23.74
CA TYR A 318 0.30 10.22 -22.67
C TYR A 318 -0.90 11.05 -23.12
N ALA A 319 -0.78 11.78 -24.24
CA ALA A 319 -1.85 12.61 -24.77
C ALA A 319 -3.11 11.80 -25.08
N ARG A 320 -2.95 10.57 -25.60
CA ARG A 320 -4.05 9.64 -25.85
C ARG A 320 -4.73 9.19 -24.56
N LEU A 321 -3.95 8.77 -23.56
CA LEU A 321 -4.47 8.38 -22.24
C LEU A 321 -5.20 9.54 -21.58
N TYR A 322 -4.64 10.75 -21.66
CA TYR A 322 -5.25 11.97 -21.15
C TYR A 322 -6.61 12.25 -21.81
N GLN A 323 -6.69 12.13 -23.13
CA GLN A 323 -7.95 12.33 -23.86
C GLN A 323 -9.01 11.27 -23.51
N GLN A 324 -8.60 10.03 -23.28
CA GLN A 324 -9.52 8.93 -22.93
C GLN A 324 -10.01 9.03 -21.49
N GLN A 325 -9.12 9.30 -20.53
CA GLN A 325 -9.41 9.25 -19.10
C GLN A 325 -9.93 10.58 -18.55
N PHE A 326 -9.37 11.72 -19.01
CA PHE A 326 -9.54 13.00 -18.35
C PHE A 326 -10.22 14.08 -19.21
N ALA A 327 -10.43 13.89 -20.51
CA ALA A 327 -11.11 14.89 -21.34
C ALA A 327 -12.54 15.22 -20.87
N ARG A 328 -13.22 14.29 -20.18
CA ARG A 328 -14.52 14.54 -19.55
C ARG A 328 -14.42 15.36 -18.26
N GLN A 329 -13.35 15.19 -17.47
CA GLN A 329 -13.10 15.95 -16.24
C GLN A 329 -12.50 17.35 -16.51
N GLY A 330 -11.57 17.50 -17.47
CA GLY A 330 -10.98 18.79 -17.83
C GLY A 330 -11.99 19.81 -18.39
N ARG A 331 -13.08 19.32 -19.01
CA ARG A 331 -14.19 20.17 -19.48
C ARG A 331 -15.02 20.76 -18.34
N SER A 332 -15.17 20.09 -17.20
CA SER A 332 -15.91 20.63 -16.05
C SER A 332 -15.07 21.67 -15.27
N VAL A 333 -13.76 21.44 -15.12
CA VAL A 333 -12.83 22.39 -14.47
C VAL A 333 -12.71 23.69 -15.27
N ARG A 334 -12.55 23.63 -16.60
CA ARG A 334 -12.53 24.85 -17.45
C ARG A 334 -13.87 25.59 -17.48
N ARG A 335 -15.00 24.89 -17.28
CA ARG A 335 -16.34 25.52 -17.21
C ARG A 335 -16.60 26.17 -15.86
N ALA A 336 -16.09 25.59 -14.77
CA ALA A 336 -16.14 26.20 -13.43
C ALA A 336 -15.27 27.47 -13.37
N ALA A 337 -14.06 27.44 -13.93
CA ALA A 337 -13.18 28.62 -14.00
C ALA A 337 -13.70 29.73 -14.92
N ARG A 338 -14.48 29.40 -15.96
CA ARG A 338 -15.17 30.41 -16.81
C ARG A 338 -16.49 30.91 -16.22
N GLY A 339 -17.16 30.12 -15.37
CA GLY A 339 -18.40 30.50 -14.69
C GLY A 339 -18.21 31.51 -13.57
N SER A 340 -17.00 31.58 -12.97
CA SER A 340 -16.64 32.59 -11.97
C SER A 340 -16.21 33.94 -12.56
N ALA A 341 -16.07 34.04 -13.89
CA ALA A 341 -15.65 35.27 -14.59
C ALA A 341 -16.79 35.90 -15.43
N GLY A 342 -18.03 35.44 -15.28
CA GLY A 342 -19.16 35.81 -16.15
C GLY A 342 -20.44 36.19 -15.41
N GLY A 343 -20.32 36.86 -14.26
CA GLY A 343 -21.47 37.38 -13.50
C GLY A 343 -21.30 38.87 -13.22
N GLY A 344 -21.61 39.71 -14.19
CA GLY A 344 -21.54 41.16 -14.04
C GLY A 344 -21.68 41.88 -15.37
N ASP A 345 -22.86 41.80 -15.98
CA ASP A 345 -23.25 42.79 -16.98
C ASP A 345 -24.68 43.24 -16.68
N GLY A 346 -24.77 44.48 -16.20
CA GLY A 346 -25.98 45.06 -15.62
C GLY A 346 -25.77 46.55 -15.36
N ALA A 347 -25.89 47.32 -16.45
CA ALA A 347 -26.18 48.76 -16.49
C ALA A 347 -25.15 49.73 -15.88
N VAL A 348 -24.31 50.30 -16.75
CA VAL A 348 -23.72 51.62 -16.54
C VAL A 348 -24.68 52.66 -17.14
N SER A 349 -25.28 53.49 -16.28
CA SER A 349 -25.81 54.80 -16.67
C SER A 349 -25.26 55.86 -15.73
N ASP A 350 -24.33 56.64 -16.28
CA ASP A 350 -24.07 58.07 -16.11
C ASP A 350 -24.72 58.81 -14.91
N ALA A 351 -23.87 59.29 -13.99
CA ALA A 351 -24.07 60.54 -13.24
C ALA A 351 -22.79 60.93 -12.47
N SER A 352 -22.15 61.97 -12.98
CA SER A 352 -21.34 63.05 -12.39
C SER A 352 -20.96 63.04 -10.90
N GLU A 353 -19.68 63.38 -10.69
CA GLU A 353 -19.10 64.28 -9.67
C GLU A 353 -19.87 64.51 -8.35
N ASP A 354 -19.25 64.16 -7.21
CA ASP A 354 -18.91 65.15 -6.18
C ASP A 354 -18.09 64.59 -4.98
N ILE A 355 -17.02 65.34 -4.66
CA ILE A 355 -16.56 65.74 -3.30
C ILE A 355 -15.86 64.72 -2.37
N LEU A 356 -14.53 64.86 -2.33
CA LEU A 356 -13.71 65.21 -1.15
C LEU A 356 -14.14 64.76 0.28
N ALA A 357 -13.17 64.10 0.93
CA ALA A 357 -12.69 64.33 2.30
C ALA A 357 -13.09 63.38 3.45
N ALA A 358 -12.10 63.22 4.33
CA ALA A 358 -12.03 62.58 5.65
C ALA A 358 -11.90 61.03 5.64
N GLY A 359 -10.79 60.39 6.03
CA GLY A 359 -9.65 60.81 6.84
C GLY A 359 -9.79 60.33 8.29
N ALA A 360 -9.15 59.20 8.61
CA ALA A 360 -8.48 58.87 9.88
C ALA A 360 -7.93 57.44 9.79
#